data_AF-A0ABD2WGZ3-F1
#
_entry.id   AF-A0ABD2WGZ3-F1
#
_cell.length_a   1.000
_cell.length_b   1.000
_cell.length_c   1.000
_cell.angle_alpha   90.00
_cell.angle_beta   90.00
_cell.angle_gamma   90.00
#
_symmetry.space_group_name_H-M   'P 1'
#
loop_
_entity.id
_entity.type
_entity.pdbx_description
1 polymer ?
#
loop_
_entity_poly.entity_id
_entity_poly.type
_entity_poly.pdbx_seq_one_letter_code
_entity_poly.pdbx_strand_id
1 'polypeptide(L)'
;MHLERNSTTTKSVILAGKLDKDSHCESGANYDDPCGTFTDVLVTGYVSIGIYDYDIKLNLESDKVFMQDGTPCNAKTRHCISGEGDNVFWDTLPEQIRGANKYTVLYEGFVTKVSDPEDKNVMYSLDTKEFSFALLKTYEETICGITFIKTEVA
;
A
#
# COMPACT_ATOMS: atom_id res chain seq x y z
N MET A 1 -1.99 -19.00 15.64
CA MET A 1 -2.51 -17.69 16.08
C MET A 1 -3.17 -17.08 14.86
N HIS A 2 -4.48 -16.83 14.91
CA HIS A 2 -5.16 -16.15 13.82
C HIS A 2 -4.92 -14.65 13.99
N LEU A 3 -4.50 -13.97 12.92
CA LEU A 3 -4.25 -12.54 12.90
C LEU A 3 -5.25 -11.94 11.92
N GLU A 4 -6.09 -11.04 12.42
CA GLU A 4 -7.08 -10.35 11.60
C GLU A 4 -6.53 -9.00 11.13
N ARG A 5 -6.88 -8.63 9.90
CA ARG A 5 -6.52 -7.35 9.30
C ARG A 5 -7.24 -6.20 10.01
N ASN A 6 -6.56 -5.06 10.15
CA ASN A 6 -7.05 -3.89 10.89
C ASN A 6 -7.42 -4.20 12.34
N SER A 7 -6.62 -5.06 12.98
CA SER A 7 -6.84 -5.48 14.36
C SER A 7 -5.52 -5.64 15.10
N THR A 8 -5.60 -5.62 16.43
CA THR A 8 -4.51 -6.00 17.32
C THR A 8 -4.89 -7.28 18.05
N THR A 9 -4.10 -8.33 17.85
CA THR A 9 -4.26 -9.57 18.60
C THR A 9 -3.24 -9.62 19.73
N THR A 10 -3.71 -9.80 20.96
CA THR A 10 -2.84 -9.99 22.13
C THR A 10 -2.92 -11.42 22.64
N LYS A 11 -1.76 -12.04 22.91
CA LYS A 11 -1.66 -13.39 23.48
C LYS A 11 -0.72 -13.41 24.67
N SER A 12 -1.08 -14.18 25.68
CA SER A 12 -0.14 -14.51 26.75
C SER A 12 0.88 -15.55 26.27
N VAL A 13 2.09 -15.42 26.77
CA VAL A 13 3.21 -16.35 26.55
C VAL A 13 3.86 -16.66 27.89
N ILE A 14 4.39 -17.87 28.04
CA ILE A 14 5.22 -18.23 29.19
C ILE A 14 6.66 -17.86 28.84
N LEU A 15 7.24 -16.98 29.64
CA LEU A 15 8.62 -16.51 29.51
C LEU A 15 9.59 -17.37 30.32
N ALA A 16 9.13 -17.92 31.45
CA ALA A 16 9.90 -18.82 32.31
C ALA A 16 8.97 -19.76 33.09
N GLY A 17 9.44 -20.98 33.36
CA GLY A 17 8.64 -22.06 33.95
C GLY A 17 7.81 -22.83 32.91
N LYS A 18 7.03 -23.80 33.36
CA LYS A 18 6.22 -24.67 32.50
C LYS A 18 4.90 -25.05 33.16
N LEU A 19 3.83 -25.01 32.38
CA LEU A 19 2.52 -25.56 32.75
C LEU A 19 2.33 -26.93 32.10
N ASP A 20 1.63 -27.82 32.79
CA ASP A 20 1.16 -29.09 32.24
C ASP A 20 -0.07 -28.89 31.32
N LYS A 21 -0.62 -30.00 30.80
CA LYS A 21 -1.78 -29.97 29.89
C LYS A 21 -3.07 -29.49 30.56
N ASP A 22 -3.15 -29.58 31.88
CA ASP A 22 -4.29 -29.17 32.70
C ASP A 22 -4.09 -27.76 33.28
N SER A 23 -3.08 -27.04 32.80
CA SER A 23 -2.71 -25.69 33.26
C SER A 23 -2.24 -25.61 34.71
N HIS A 24 -1.75 -26.71 35.28
CA HIS A 24 -1.03 -26.68 36.56
C HIS A 24 0.46 -26.45 36.35
N CYS A 25 1.13 -25.88 37.35
CA CYS A 25 2.57 -25.67 37.29
C CYS A 25 3.30 -27.02 37.29
N GLU A 26 3.91 -27.38 36.16
CA GLU A 26 4.73 -28.59 36.01
C GLU A 26 6.11 -28.36 36.63
N SER A 27 6.72 -27.20 36.36
CA SER A 27 7.97 -26.77 36.97
C SER A 27 8.14 -25.25 36.92
N GLY A 28 8.61 -24.66 38.03
CA GLY A 28 9.08 -23.29 38.05
C GLY A 28 10.48 -23.15 37.45
N ALA A 29 10.87 -21.91 37.17
CA ALA A 29 12.22 -21.56 36.74
C ALA A 29 12.80 -20.44 37.61
N ASN A 30 14.11 -20.25 37.54
CA ASN A 30 14.74 -19.05 38.08
C ASN A 30 14.59 -17.91 37.06
N TYR A 31 14.19 -16.75 37.54
CA TYR A 31 13.98 -15.56 36.73
C TYR A 31 14.66 -14.37 37.41
N ASP A 32 15.46 -13.64 36.63
CA ASP A 32 16.17 -12.45 37.08
C ASP A 32 15.64 -11.24 36.30
N ASP A 33 15.29 -10.19 37.03
CA ASP A 33 14.92 -8.89 36.47
C ASP A 33 15.60 -7.75 37.27
N PRO A 34 15.43 -6.48 36.87
CA PRO A 34 16.04 -5.36 37.60
C PRO A 34 15.60 -5.19 39.06
N CYS A 35 14.52 -5.84 39.49
CA CYS A 35 14.01 -5.82 40.87
C CYS A 35 14.58 -6.96 41.73
N GLY A 36 15.13 -8.02 41.12
CA GLY A 36 15.85 -9.08 41.83
C GLY A 36 15.76 -10.45 41.16
N THR A 37 16.23 -11.45 41.91
CA THR A 37 16.21 -12.86 41.52
C THR A 37 15.04 -13.58 42.18
N PHE A 38 14.25 -14.28 41.37
CA PHE A 38 13.11 -15.09 41.79
C PHE A 38 13.38 -16.56 41.46
N THR A 39 13.05 -17.46 42.38
CA THR A 39 13.26 -18.90 42.21
C THR A 39 11.93 -19.65 42.24
N ASP A 40 11.82 -20.71 41.45
CA ASP A 40 10.61 -21.55 41.33
C ASP A 40 9.35 -20.75 40.95
N VAL A 41 9.47 -19.92 39.91
CA VAL A 41 8.38 -19.05 39.43
C VAL A 41 7.92 -19.41 38.01
N LEU A 42 6.65 -19.12 37.73
CA LEU A 42 6.10 -19.06 36.38
C LEU A 42 5.97 -17.59 35.98
N VAL A 43 6.68 -17.20 34.93
CA VAL A 43 6.62 -15.83 34.40
C VAL A 43 5.81 -15.85 33.12
N THR A 44 4.76 -15.04 33.09
CA THR A 44 3.95 -14.84 31.88
C THR A 44 4.11 -13.41 31.38
N GLY A 45 4.09 -13.26 30.06
CA GLY A 45 4.08 -11.98 29.39
C GLY A 45 2.94 -11.92 28.39
N TYR A 46 2.68 -10.73 27.86
CA TYR A 46 1.73 -10.52 26.77
C TYR A 46 2.48 -10.04 25.55
N VAL A 47 2.16 -10.64 24.40
CA VAL A 47 2.65 -10.20 23.09
C VAL A 47 1.45 -9.66 22.32
N SER A 48 1.54 -8.40 21.90
CA SER A 48 0.54 -7.74 21.06
C SER A 48 1.07 -7.61 19.64
N ILE A 49 0.28 -8.04 18.67
CA ILE A 49 0.60 -7.95 17.24
C ILE A 49 -0.53 -7.19 16.55
N GLY A 50 -0.20 -6.04 15.97
CA GLY A 50 -1.11 -5.23 15.16
C GLY A 50 -0.86 -5.43 13.67
N ILE A 51 -1.93 -5.51 12.87
CA ILE A 51 -1.86 -5.47 11.40
C ILE A 51 -2.83 -4.39 10.93
N TYR A 52 -2.35 -3.44 10.14
CA TYR A 52 -3.13 -2.30 9.66
C TYR A 52 -2.87 -2.05 8.18
N ASP A 53 -3.94 -1.75 7.45
CA ASP A 53 -3.88 -1.27 6.07
C ASP A 53 -4.12 0.23 6.06
N TYR A 54 -3.32 0.97 5.30
CA TYR A 54 -3.49 2.41 5.11
C TYR A 54 -2.87 2.88 3.79
N ASP A 55 -3.30 4.04 3.33
CA ASP A 55 -2.78 4.66 2.11
C ASP A 55 -1.46 5.41 2.37
N ILE A 56 -0.46 5.18 1.52
CA ILE A 56 0.84 5.86 1.56
C ILE A 56 0.93 6.91 0.46
N LYS A 57 1.62 8.02 0.76
CA LYS A 57 1.88 9.06 -0.24
C LYS A 57 3.10 8.69 -1.07
N LEU A 58 2.99 8.83 -2.38
CA LEU A 58 4.07 8.60 -3.33
C LEU A 58 4.50 9.91 -3.99
N ASN A 59 5.80 10.19 -3.96
CA ASN A 59 6.43 11.23 -4.76
C ASN A 59 7.14 10.59 -5.95
N LEU A 60 6.62 10.88 -7.14
CA LEU A 60 7.06 10.30 -8.40
C LEU A 60 8.38 10.87 -8.91
N GLU A 61 8.67 12.13 -8.61
CA GLU A 61 9.91 12.78 -9.04
C GLU A 61 11.13 12.23 -8.30
N SER A 62 10.94 11.89 -7.02
CA SER A 62 12.02 11.40 -6.15
C SER A 62 12.01 9.88 -5.94
N ASP A 63 11.06 9.14 -6.52
CA ASP A 63 10.87 7.71 -6.30
C ASP A 63 10.75 7.35 -4.79
N LYS A 64 10.07 8.20 -4.01
CA LYS A 64 9.91 8.03 -2.55
C LYS A 64 8.47 7.81 -2.16
N VAL A 65 8.23 6.83 -1.29
CA VAL A 65 6.99 6.72 -0.53
C VAL A 65 7.19 7.30 0.86
N PHE A 66 6.14 7.88 1.42
CA PHE A 66 6.14 8.45 2.76
C PHE A 66 5.17 7.66 3.62
N MET A 67 5.70 7.09 4.70
CA MET A 67 4.93 6.40 5.73
C MET A 67 4.03 7.39 6.48
N GLN A 68 3.10 6.89 7.32
CA GLN A 68 2.15 7.74 8.02
C GLN A 68 2.81 8.74 8.99
N ASP A 69 3.94 8.36 9.58
CA ASP A 69 4.82 9.18 10.41
C ASP A 69 5.71 10.15 9.61
N GLY A 70 5.62 10.12 8.27
CA GLY A 70 6.43 10.93 7.36
C GLY A 70 7.79 10.33 7.01
N THR A 71 8.12 9.13 7.50
CA THR A 71 9.39 8.47 7.20
C THR A 71 9.52 8.21 5.69
N PRO A 72 10.58 8.69 5.02
CA PRO A 72 10.77 8.51 3.59
C PRO A 72 11.42 7.16 3.28
N CYS A 73 10.80 6.38 2.41
CA CYS A 73 11.32 5.09 1.95
C CYS A 73 11.41 5.06 0.43
N ASN A 74 12.32 4.25 -0.10
CA ASN A 74 12.48 4.09 -1.55
C ASN A 74 11.30 3.29 -2.11
N ALA A 75 10.54 3.85 -3.04
CA ALA A 75 9.34 3.20 -3.57
C ALA A 75 9.60 1.82 -4.21
N LYS A 76 10.83 1.55 -4.67
CA LYS A 76 11.22 0.29 -5.34
C LYS A 76 11.48 -0.86 -4.37
N THR A 77 11.74 -0.60 -3.08
CA THR A 77 12.06 -1.66 -2.12
C THR A 77 10.84 -2.49 -1.74
N ARG A 78 9.63 -1.94 -1.89
CA ARG A 78 8.33 -2.57 -1.53
C ARG A 78 8.21 -2.95 -0.05
N HIS A 79 9.16 -2.50 0.75
CA HIS A 79 9.29 -2.75 2.17
C HIS A 79 10.08 -1.62 2.81
N CYS A 80 9.66 -1.23 4.00
CA CYS A 80 10.39 -0.31 4.86
C CYS A 80 10.07 -0.57 6.32
N ILE A 81 10.93 -0.05 7.19
CA ILE A 81 10.65 0.05 8.61
C ILE A 81 10.23 1.51 8.88
N SER A 82 9.06 1.72 9.49
CA SER A 82 8.62 3.05 9.91
C SER A 82 9.56 3.62 10.98
N GLY A 83 9.49 4.92 11.24
CA GLY A 83 10.20 5.56 12.35
C GLY A 83 9.78 5.02 13.72
N GLU A 84 8.60 4.41 13.82
CA GLU A 84 8.10 3.72 15.02
C GLU A 84 8.57 2.25 15.12
N GLY A 85 9.26 1.74 14.09
CA GLY A 85 9.79 0.37 14.06
C GLY A 85 8.87 -0.66 13.41
N ASP A 86 7.74 -0.24 12.84
CA ASP A 86 6.80 -1.14 12.18
C ASP A 86 7.31 -1.58 10.82
N ASN A 87 7.03 -2.83 10.45
CA ASN A 87 7.28 -3.31 9.10
C ASN A 87 6.11 -2.94 8.19
N VAL A 88 6.40 -2.16 7.15
CA VAL A 88 5.42 -1.71 6.16
C VAL A 88 5.76 -2.28 4.80
N PHE A 89 4.74 -2.75 4.08
CA PHE A 89 4.87 -3.36 2.76
C PHE A 89 3.88 -2.71 1.79
N TRP A 90 4.22 -2.66 0.50
CA TRP A 90 3.32 -2.12 -0.53
C TRP A 90 3.52 -2.79 -1.89
N ASP A 91 2.50 -2.66 -2.74
CA ASP A 91 2.48 -3.24 -4.08
C ASP A 91 3.37 -2.49 -5.08
N THR A 92 3.68 -3.14 -6.20
CA THR A 92 4.41 -2.49 -7.29
C THR A 92 3.62 -1.32 -7.83
N LEU A 93 4.29 -0.17 -7.93
CA LEU A 93 3.73 0.98 -8.64
C LEU A 93 3.43 0.59 -10.09
N PRO A 94 2.24 0.95 -10.63
CA PRO A 94 1.93 0.73 -12.04
C PRO A 94 3.00 1.38 -12.93
N GLU A 95 3.51 0.65 -13.92
CA GLU A 95 4.55 1.14 -14.83
C GLU A 95 4.17 2.44 -15.54
N GLN A 96 2.86 2.67 -15.73
CA GLN A 96 2.29 3.88 -16.34
C GLN A 96 2.69 5.16 -15.60
N ILE A 97 2.83 5.12 -14.27
CA ILE A 97 3.14 6.32 -13.49
C ILE A 97 4.61 6.73 -13.64
N ARG A 98 5.49 5.75 -13.91
CA ARG A 98 6.92 5.99 -14.19
C ARG A 98 7.15 6.68 -15.55
N GLY A 99 6.11 6.78 -16.38
CA GLY A 99 6.13 7.42 -17.70
C GLY A 99 5.61 8.85 -17.74
N ALA A 100 5.14 9.43 -16.64
CA ALA A 100 4.48 10.75 -16.65
C ALA A 100 5.31 11.87 -17.30
N ASN A 101 6.65 11.79 -17.22
CA ASN A 101 7.58 12.73 -17.87
C ASN A 101 7.86 12.43 -19.36
N LYS A 102 7.16 11.46 -19.98
CA LYS A 102 7.30 11.11 -21.41
C LYS A 102 6.16 11.62 -22.27
N TYR A 103 5.17 12.29 -21.69
CA TYR A 103 4.02 12.79 -22.43
C TYR A 103 4.19 14.27 -22.71
N THR A 104 4.12 14.64 -23.99
CA THR A 104 3.96 16.02 -24.41
C THR A 104 2.47 16.31 -24.49
N VAL A 105 2.02 17.40 -23.89
CA VAL A 105 0.64 17.88 -24.05
C VAL A 105 0.48 18.35 -25.49
N LEU A 106 -0.27 17.57 -26.29
CA LEU A 106 -0.61 17.97 -27.66
C LEU A 106 -1.71 19.04 -27.68
N TYR A 107 -2.64 18.98 -26.74
CA TYR A 107 -3.73 19.94 -26.60
C TYR A 107 -4.33 19.89 -25.18
N GLU A 108 -4.74 21.06 -24.68
CA GLU A 108 -5.48 21.22 -23.43
C GLU A 108 -6.70 22.10 -23.70
N GLY A 109 -7.91 21.56 -23.51
CA GLY A 109 -9.16 22.27 -23.76
C GLY A 109 -10.32 21.33 -24.07
N PHE A 110 -11.44 21.90 -24.52
CA PHE A 110 -12.63 21.13 -24.90
C PHE A 110 -12.44 20.48 -26.28
N VAL A 111 -12.98 19.28 -26.42
CA VAL A 111 -13.04 18.50 -27.68
C VAL A 111 -14.45 17.97 -27.87
N THR A 112 -14.81 17.65 -29.11
CA THR A 112 -16.11 17.05 -29.44
C THR A 112 -16.01 15.54 -29.32
N LYS A 113 -16.86 14.94 -28.49
CA LYS A 113 -17.00 13.49 -28.40
C LYS A 113 -18.05 13.03 -29.42
N VAL A 114 -17.63 12.23 -30.38
CA VAL A 114 -18.49 11.56 -31.35
C VAL A 114 -18.58 10.10 -30.96
N SER A 115 -19.80 9.61 -30.74
CA SER A 115 -20.06 8.20 -30.44
C SER A 115 -21.22 7.73 -31.28
N ASP A 116 -21.04 6.61 -31.97
CA ASP A 116 -22.12 5.94 -32.67
C ASP A 116 -22.93 5.09 -31.66
N PRO A 117 -24.27 5.14 -31.67
CA PRO A 117 -25.08 4.26 -30.85
C PRO A 117 -24.96 2.77 -31.23
N GLU A 118 -24.68 2.48 -32.50
CA GLU A 118 -24.57 1.11 -33.04
C GLU A 118 -23.14 0.57 -32.92
N ASP A 119 -22.14 1.45 -33.10
CA ASP A 119 -20.73 1.13 -32.96
C ASP A 119 -20.17 1.66 -31.64
N LYS A 120 -19.62 0.78 -30.79
CA LYS A 120 -18.99 1.17 -29.50
C LYS A 120 -17.74 2.06 -29.65
N ASN A 121 -17.43 2.48 -30.86
CA ASN A 121 -16.31 3.35 -31.20
C ASN A 121 -16.61 4.78 -30.74
N VAL A 122 -15.74 5.29 -29.88
CA VAL A 122 -15.79 6.68 -29.41
C VAL A 122 -14.63 7.41 -30.07
N MET A 123 -14.92 8.51 -30.73
CA MET A 123 -13.92 9.38 -31.34
C MET A 123 -13.94 10.75 -30.66
N TYR A 124 -12.77 11.31 -30.42
CA TYR A 124 -12.61 12.66 -29.92
C TYR A 124 -12.05 13.53 -31.05
N SER A 125 -12.84 14.48 -31.53
CA SER A 125 -12.44 15.39 -32.60
C SER A 125 -12.26 16.81 -32.09
N LEU A 126 -11.26 17.48 -32.64
CA LEU A 126 -11.03 18.89 -32.44
C LEU A 126 -10.86 19.54 -33.80
N ASP A 127 -11.68 20.55 -34.06
CA ASP A 127 -11.63 21.33 -35.30
C ASP A 127 -11.49 22.81 -34.93
N THR A 128 -10.31 23.36 -35.20
CA THR A 128 -10.01 24.78 -34.99
C THR A 128 -9.55 25.42 -36.29
N LYS A 129 -9.43 26.75 -36.34
CA LYS A 129 -8.93 27.45 -37.54
C LYS A 129 -7.47 27.13 -37.88
N GLU A 130 -6.71 26.62 -36.93
CA GLU A 130 -5.26 26.41 -37.05
C GLU A 130 -4.90 24.94 -37.27
N PHE A 131 -5.64 24.02 -36.64
CA PHE A 131 -5.43 22.59 -36.75
C PHE A 131 -6.71 21.80 -36.52
N SER A 132 -6.75 20.62 -37.11
CA SER A 132 -7.85 19.67 -36.97
C SER A 132 -7.26 18.28 -36.75
N PHE A 133 -7.73 17.57 -35.72
CA PHE A 133 -7.34 16.18 -35.49
C PHE A 133 -8.49 15.37 -34.89
N ALA A 134 -8.47 14.07 -35.14
CA ALA A 134 -9.40 13.11 -34.57
C ALA A 134 -8.64 11.94 -33.95
N LEU A 135 -9.06 11.57 -32.74
CA LEU A 135 -8.47 10.51 -31.95
C LEU A 135 -9.51 9.44 -31.67
N LEU A 136 -9.28 8.22 -32.16
CA LEU A 136 -10.14 7.09 -31.92
C LEU A 136 -9.80 6.46 -30.57
N LYS A 137 -10.79 6.29 -29.70
CA LYS A 137 -10.63 5.59 -28.42
C LYS A 137 -10.38 4.10 -28.68
N THR A 138 -9.25 3.60 -28.17
CA THR A 138 -8.91 2.18 -28.20
C THR A 138 -9.12 1.50 -26.85
N TYR A 139 -8.86 2.21 -25.75
CA TYR A 139 -8.96 1.66 -24.41
C TYR A 139 -9.27 2.74 -23.36
N GLU A 140 -9.82 2.33 -22.22
CA GLU A 140 -10.06 3.19 -21.06
C GLU A 140 -9.66 2.45 -19.79
N GLU A 141 -8.88 3.11 -18.94
CA GLU A 141 -8.49 2.60 -17.63
C GLU A 141 -8.62 3.68 -16.57
N THR A 142 -9.04 3.31 -15.38
CA THR A 142 -9.04 4.23 -14.23
C THR A 142 -7.96 3.80 -13.26
N ILE A 143 -7.00 4.69 -13.01
CA ILE A 143 -5.86 4.46 -12.13
C ILE A 143 -5.91 5.51 -11.04
N CYS A 144 -5.98 5.08 -9.77
CA CYS A 144 -6.04 5.97 -8.62
C CYS A 144 -7.14 7.06 -8.71
N GLY A 145 -8.30 6.72 -9.28
CA GLY A 145 -9.44 7.64 -9.43
C GLY A 145 -9.36 8.59 -10.63
N ILE A 146 -8.29 8.52 -11.43
CA ILE A 146 -8.11 9.29 -12.66
C ILE A 146 -8.40 8.38 -13.85
N THR A 147 -9.28 8.80 -14.75
CA THR A 147 -9.61 8.05 -15.98
C THR A 147 -8.65 8.43 -17.11
N PHE A 148 -7.91 7.45 -17.60
CA PHE A 148 -7.02 7.54 -18.74
C PHE A 148 -7.70 6.90 -19.96
N ILE A 149 -7.67 7.60 -21.09
CA ILE A 149 -8.21 7.12 -22.36
C ILE A 149 -7.03 6.92 -23.31
N LYS A 150 -6.83 5.70 -23.80
CA LYS A 150 -5.86 5.42 -24.86
C LYS A 150 -6.55 5.67 -26.20
N THR A 151 -5.83 6.36 -27.06
CA THR A 151 -6.32 6.72 -28.38
C THR A 151 -5.28 6.45 -29.45
N GLU A 152 -5.73 6.15 -30.66
CA GLU A 152 -4.90 6.10 -31.87
C GLU A 152 -5.34 7.21 -32.83
N VAL A 153 -4.43 7.62 -33.70
CA VAL A 153 -4.75 8.59 -34.76
C VAL A 153 -5.67 7.89 -35.76
N ALA A 154 -6.86 8.46 -35.95
CA ALA A 154 -7.86 7.96 -36.89
C ALA A 154 -7.51 8.32 -38.35
#